data_AF-A0ABD5DWP5-F1
#
_entry.id   AF-A0ABD5DWP5-F1
#
_cell.length_a   1.000
_cell.length_b   1.000
_cell.length_c   1.000
_cell.angle_alpha   90.00
_cell.angle_beta   90.00
_cell.angle_gamma   90.00
#
_symmetry.space_group_name_H-M   'P 1'
#
loop_
_entity.id
_entity.type
_entity.pdbx_description
1 polymer ?
#
loop_
_entity_poly.entity_id
_entity_poly.type
_entity_poly.pdbx_seq_one_letter_code
_entity_poly.pdbx_strand_id
1 'polypeptide(L)'
;NIQNIIGIPSIDTGILGAVIAGIIVWLLHERFHNIRLPDALAFFGGTRFVPIVTTVVLGLVGLAIPLVWPVFAMGINALGK
;
A
#
# COMPACT_ATOMS: atom_id res chain seq x y z
N ASN A 1 3.86 2.70 -19.80
CA ASN A 1 3.22 2.51 -18.48
C ASN A 1 3.53 3.62 -17.48
N ILE A 2 3.71 4.88 -17.92
CA ILE A 2 3.79 6.03 -17.02
C ILE A 2 2.65 6.97 -17.45
N GLN A 3 1.71 7.22 -16.54
CA GLN A 3 0.54 8.07 -16.77
C GLN A 3 0.50 9.18 -15.74
N ASN A 4 -0.18 10.26 -16.08
CA ASN A 4 -0.40 11.36 -15.15
C ASN A 4 -1.55 10.98 -14.19
N ILE A 5 -1.21 10.47 -13.01
CA ILE A 5 -2.17 10.11 -11.97
C ILE A 5 -2.15 11.27 -10.96
N ILE A 6 -3.30 11.90 -10.73
CA ILE A 6 -3.45 13.04 -9.79
C ILE A 6 -2.43 14.18 -9.98
N GLY A 7 -1.92 14.39 -11.20
CA GLY A 7 -0.94 15.44 -11.51
C GLY A 7 0.53 15.05 -11.31
N ILE A 8 0.82 13.78 -10.96
CA ILE A 8 2.17 13.27 -10.78
C ILE A 8 2.42 12.15 -11.81
N PRO A 9 3.53 12.20 -12.57
CA PRO A 9 3.91 11.11 -13.47
C PRO A 9 4.18 9.84 -12.65
N SER A 10 3.31 8.86 -12.80
CA SER A 10 3.26 7.66 -11.97
C SER A 10 3.16 6.41 -12.84
N ILE A 11 3.64 5.28 -12.33
CA ILE A 11 3.49 4.00 -13.01
C ILE A 11 2.01 3.61 -12.97
N ASP A 12 1.43 3.32 -14.14
CA ASP A 12 0.06 2.83 -14.21
C ASP A 12 0.04 1.36 -13.81
N THR A 13 -0.39 1.11 -12.57
CA THR A 13 -0.58 -0.23 -12.02
C THR A 13 -1.99 -0.78 -12.24
N GLY A 14 -2.89 0.01 -12.83
CA GLY A 14 -4.29 -0.34 -13.02
C GLY A 14 -5.01 -0.83 -11.75
N ILE A 15 -6.06 -1.63 -11.95
CA ILE A 15 -6.90 -2.19 -10.87
C ILE A 15 -6.11 -3.15 -9.98
N LEU A 16 -5.15 -3.90 -10.52
CA LEU A 16 -4.38 -4.89 -9.75
C LEU A 16 -3.54 -4.23 -8.65
N GLY A 17 -2.88 -3.10 -8.95
CA GLY A 17 -2.17 -2.33 -7.93
C GLY A 17 -3.10 -1.82 -6.83
N ALA A 18 -4.31 -1.37 -7.20
CA ALA A 18 -5.31 -0.90 -6.24
C ALA A 18 -5.82 -2.03 -5.32
N VAL A 19 -6.06 -3.23 -5.86
CA VAL A 19 -6.49 -4.41 -5.08
C VAL A 19 -5.41 -4.83 -4.09
N ILE A 20 -4.15 -4.92 -4.53
CA ILE A 20 -3.02 -5.28 -3.67
C ILE A 20 -2.86 -4.25 -2.54
N ALA A 21 -2.91 -2.95 -2.87
CA ALA A 21 -2.86 -1.89 -1.87
C ALA A 21 -4.01 -2.03 -0.85
N GLY A 22 -5.24 -2.30 -1.31
CA GLY A 22 -6.39 -2.53 -0.43
C GLY A 22 -6.21 -3.71 0.53
N ILE A 23 -5.67 -4.83 0.06
CA ILE A 23 -5.37 -6.01 0.91
C ILE A 23 -4.32 -5.67 1.97
N ILE A 24 -3.27 -4.93 1.61
CA ILE A 24 -2.23 -4.48 2.55
C ILE A 24 -2.86 -3.61 3.65
N VAL A 25 -3.67 -2.62 3.27
CA VAL A 25 -4.35 -1.74 4.24
C VAL A 25 -5.28 -2.54 5.15
N TRP A 26 -6.02 -3.51 4.61
CA TRP A 26 -6.90 -4.37 5.39
C TRP A 26 -6.12 -5.21 6.42
N LEU A 27 -5.03 -5.85 6.03
CA LEU A 27 -4.16 -6.61 6.94
C LEU A 27 -3.57 -5.73 8.06
N LEU A 28 -3.16 -4.51 7.71
CA LEU A 28 -2.68 -3.55 8.69
C LEU A 28 -3.80 -3.13 9.65
N HIS A 29 -4.99 -2.83 9.12
CA HIS A 29 -6.12 -2.46 9.94
C HIS A 29 -6.50 -3.58 10.91
N GLU A 30 -6.62 -4.82 10.44
CA GLU A 30 -6.91 -5.98 11.28
C GLU A 30 -5.86 -6.16 12.38
N ARG A 31 -4.57 -5.98 12.08
CA ARG A 31 -3.49 -6.14 13.06
C ARG A 31 -3.39 -4.99 14.07
N PHE A 32 -3.63 -3.75 13.63
CA PHE A 32 -3.35 -2.54 14.41
C PHE A 32 -4.60 -1.89 15.04
N HIS A 33 -5.83 -2.37 14.75
CA HIS A 33 -7.06 -1.74 15.25
C HIS A 33 -7.20 -1.71 16.78
N ASN A 34 -6.60 -2.67 17.50
CA ASN A 34 -6.73 -2.81 18.95
C ASN A 34 -5.40 -2.62 19.70
N ILE A 35 -4.40 -2.02 19.06
CA ILE A 35 -3.09 -1.84 19.69
C ILE A 35 -3.18 -0.83 20.84
N ARG A 36 -2.83 -1.31 22.04
CA ARG A 36 -2.68 -0.54 23.26
C ARG A 36 -1.22 -0.10 23.33
N LEU A 37 -0.96 1.19 23.09
CA LEU A 37 0.37 1.78 23.22
C LEU A 37 0.63 2.19 24.69
N PRO A 38 1.90 2.21 25.14
CA PRO A 38 2.27 2.62 26.50
C PRO A 38 1.81 4.06 26.80
N ASP A 39 1.65 4.44 28.07
CA ASP A 39 1.03 5.70 28.50
C ASP A 39 1.58 6.98 27.81
N ALA A 40 2.86 7.00 27.44
CA ALA A 40 3.47 8.12 26.72
C ALA A 40 3.00 8.27 25.25
N LEU A 41 2.52 7.19 24.63
CA LEU A 41 2.07 7.11 23.24
C LEU A 41 0.59 6.70 23.12
N ALA A 42 -0.13 6.59 24.25
CA ALA A 42 -1.55 6.25 24.30
C ALA A 42 -2.42 7.21 23.46
N PHE A 43 -1.95 8.45 23.22
CA PHE A 43 -2.57 9.42 22.32
C PHE A 43 -2.69 8.94 20.87
N PHE A 44 -1.75 8.11 20.42
CA PHE A 44 -1.74 7.47 19.11
C PHE A 44 -2.30 6.05 19.15
N GLY A 45 -2.73 5.54 20.32
CA GLY A 45 -3.28 4.19 20.48
C GLY A 45 -4.65 4.01 19.86
N GLY A 46 -4.99 2.76 19.53
CA GLY A 46 -6.28 2.38 18.94
C GLY A 46 -6.41 2.75 17.45
N THR A 47 -7.60 3.18 17.03
CA THR A 47 -7.97 3.36 15.61
C THR A 47 -7.21 4.47 14.90
N ARG A 48 -6.60 5.40 15.64
CA ARG A 48 -5.79 6.51 15.10
C ARG A 48 -4.37 6.06 14.71
N PHE A 49 -3.90 4.93 15.25
CA PHE A 49 -2.60 4.37 14.88
C PHE A 49 -2.61 3.83 13.45
N VAL A 50 -3.77 3.31 13.02
CA VAL A 50 -3.89 2.58 11.76
C VAL A 50 -3.53 3.48 10.55
N PRO A 51 -4.06 4.71 10.40
CA PRO A 51 -3.64 5.61 9.32
C PRO A 51 -2.14 5.89 9.32
N ILE A 52 -1.52 6.08 10.50
CA ILE A 52 -0.10 6.42 10.63
C ILE A 52 0.77 5.28 10.08
N VAL A 53 0.55 4.05 10.55
CA VAL A 53 1.29 2.87 10.08
C VAL A 53 1.02 2.62 8.60
N THR A 54 -0.22 2.79 8.17
CA THR A 54 -0.62 2.61 6.77
C THR A 54 0.13 3.57 5.85
N THR A 55 0.31 4.83 6.26
CA THR A 55 1.05 5.83 5.48
C THR A 55 2.52 5.45 5.34
N VAL A 56 3.15 4.97 6.41
CA VAL A 56 4.56 4.52 6.40
C VAL A 56 4.73 3.28 5.51
N VAL A 57 3.86 2.28 5.68
CA VAL A 57 3.93 1.03 4.92
C VAL A 57 3.62 1.26 3.44
N LEU A 58 2.57 2.01 3.10
CA LEU A 58 2.28 2.35 1.70
C LEU A 58 3.36 3.22 1.08
N GLY A 59 4.02 4.10 1.85
CA GLY A 59 5.20 4.83 1.39
C GLY A 59 6.34 3.90 1.00
N LEU A 60 6.67 2.90 1.83
CA LEU A 60 7.68 1.89 1.52
C LEU A 60 7.28 1.00 0.33
N VAL A 61 6.02 0.58 0.27
CA VAL A 61 5.47 -0.19 -0.85
C VAL A 61 5.54 0.61 -2.15
N GLY A 62 5.25 1.91 -2.11
CA GLY A 62 5.38 2.82 -3.25
C GLY A 62 6.81 2.93 -3.79
N LEU A 63 7.82 2.84 -2.92
CA LEU A 63 9.23 2.78 -3.33
C LEU A 63 9.61 1.42 -3.95
N ALA A 64 8.98 0.33 -3.49
CA ALA A 64 9.24 -1.02 -4.00
C ALA A 64 8.48 -1.34 -5.30
N ILE A 65 7.30 -0.73 -5.51
CA ILE A 65 6.43 -0.97 -6.68
C ILE A 65 7.17 -0.84 -8.02
N PRO A 66 8.00 0.19 -8.28
CA PRO A 66 8.72 0.31 -9.54
C PRO A 66 9.63 -0.88 -9.88
N LEU A 67 10.18 -1.54 -8.86
CA LEU A 67 11.07 -2.71 -9.02
C LEU A 67 10.27 -4.00 -9.24
N VAL A 68 9.12 -4.12 -8.57
CA VAL A 68 8.32 -5.33 -8.53
C VAL A 68 7.31 -5.38 -9.69
N TRP A 69 6.77 -4.23 -10.10
CA TRP A 69 5.79 -4.11 -11.19
C TRP A 69 6.20 -4.72 -12.54
N PRO A 70 7.45 -4.62 -13.04
CA PRO A 70 7.82 -5.26 -14.31
C PRO A 70 7.66 -6.79 -14.28
N VAL A 71 7.87 -7.43 -13.13
CA VAL A 71 7.69 -8.89 -12.96
C VAL A 71 6.21 -9.26 -13.07
N PHE A 72 5.34 -8.50 -12.40
CA PHE A 72 3.89 -8.70 -12.48
C PHE A 72 3.35 -8.41 -13.89
N ALA A 73 3.84 -7.34 -14.54
CA ALA A 73 3.47 -7.00 -15.90
C ALA A 73 3.86 -8.10 -16.91
N MET A 74 5.04 -8.72 -16.75
CA MET A 74 5.43 -9.87 -17.56
C MET A 74 4.54 -11.10 -17.31
N GLY A 75 4.18 -11.38 -16.06
CA GLY A 75 3.28 -12.49 -15.72
C GLY A 75 1.88 -12.33 -16.33
N ILE A 76 1.31 -11.12 -16.26
CA ILE A 76 0.00 -10.82 -16.87
C ILE A 76 0.07 -10.95 -18.39
N ASN A 77 1.12 -10.42 -19.02
CA ASN A 77 1.30 -10.54 -20.48
C ASN A 77 1.52 -11.98 -20.95
N ALA A 78 2.07 -12.85 -20.09
CA ALA A 78 2.21 -14.28 -20.37
C ALA A 78 0.89 -15.05 -20.24
N LEU A 79 0.02 -14.66 -19.29
CA LEU A 79 -1.31 -15.24 -19.10
C LEU A 79 -2.35 -14.74 -20.12
N GLY A 80 -2.15 -13.54 -20.67
CA GLY A 80 -3.01 -12.94 -21.68
C GLY A 80 -2.76 -13.42 -23.12
N LYS A 81 -1.84 -14.38 -23.32
CA LYS A 81 -1.57 -15.02 -24.61
C LYS A 81 -2.26 -16.38 -24.71
#